data_AF-A0A956QNF2-F1
#
_entry.id   AF-A0A956QNF2-F1
#
_cell.length_a   1.000
_cell.length_b   1.000
_cell.length_c   1.000
_cell.angle_alpha   90.00
_cell.angle_beta   90.00
_cell.angle_gamma   90.00
#
_symmetry.space_group_name_H-M   'P 1'
#
loop_
_entity.id
_entity.type
_entity.pdbx_description
1 polymer ?
#
loop_
_entity_poly.entity_id
_entity_poly.type
_entity_poly.pdbx_seq_one_letter_code
_entity_poly.pdbx_strand_id
1 'polypeptide(L)'
;MGFGFNLRFTSRVCLPLYVLLAGCLLLPMLTVTLTTGCIGQAHRQPTGMFRMNLGTEPPSLDPVEIIDLVSVTVVYQVMKGLTRYTDHQRIVGAYASSWDVSPDGKTYTFHLRRNGVWSDGKPVVAGDFLYGWQRVLDPKRGAPYAFLLFTIKNAEAYYKGELSTFSQVGVKALDDYTLRVELAKPYAYFLQIMAFPTTLPQRRDLIERWGERFTEADHFVGNGPYLLEEWTHDEQIVLKPNPTYFETPPQNNGVVMLMIPEPNTSLMMYESNELDFVETESSLPIKEVRRLKSRPDFHQNPLYAI
;
A
#
# COMPACT_ATOMS: atom_id res chain seq x y z
N MET A 1 -35.15 24.97 49.94
CA MET A 1 -33.97 25.81 50.27
C MET A 1 -32.84 25.35 49.37
N GLY A 2 -32.28 26.09 48.43
CA GLY A 2 -32.45 27.47 47.99
C GLY A 2 -31.18 27.84 47.19
N PHE A 3 -31.37 28.33 45.96
CA PHE A 3 -30.52 29.24 45.14
C PHE A 3 -29.05 28.86 44.86
N GLY A 4 -28.46 29.08 43.67
CA GLY A 4 -28.84 29.81 42.46
C GLY A 4 -27.69 29.69 41.43
N PHE A 5 -28.02 29.43 40.15
CA PHE A 5 -27.89 30.32 38.97
C PHE A 5 -26.52 30.96 38.67
N ASN A 6 -25.93 30.65 37.50
CA ASN A 6 -26.03 31.51 36.30
C ASN A 6 -25.31 30.93 35.06
N LEU A 7 -26.08 30.76 33.97
CA LEU A 7 -25.62 30.65 32.58
C LEU A 7 -25.92 31.99 31.88
N ARG A 8 -25.00 32.52 31.06
CA ARG A 8 -25.23 33.62 30.10
C ARG A 8 -25.14 33.03 28.68
N PHE A 9 -26.21 33.03 27.89
CA PHE A 9 -26.63 34.06 26.90
C PHE A 9 -25.52 34.42 25.90
N THR A 10 -25.69 34.31 24.58
CA THR A 10 -26.74 34.97 23.78
C THR A 10 -27.06 34.25 22.46
N SER A 11 -28.34 33.93 22.24
CA SER A 11 -28.93 33.73 20.91
C SER A 11 -29.58 35.05 20.45
N ARG A 12 -29.34 35.46 19.20
CA ARG A 12 -30.05 36.61 18.59
C ARG A 12 -31.33 36.11 17.93
N VAL A 13 -32.44 36.60 18.47
CA VAL A 13 -33.80 36.50 17.96
C VAL A 13 -34.02 37.57 16.89
N CYS A 14 -34.67 37.22 15.78
CA CYS A 14 -35.32 38.20 14.90
C CYS A 14 -36.80 37.83 14.81
N LEU A 15 -37.66 38.67 15.40
CA LEU A 15 -39.13 38.57 15.33
C LEU A 15 -39.64 39.13 13.98
N PRO A 16 -40.78 38.63 13.46
CA PRO A 16 -41.43 39.22 12.29
C PRO A 16 -42.39 40.33 12.71
N LEU A 17 -42.41 41.44 11.96
CA LEU A 17 -43.40 42.52 12.11
C LEU A 17 -44.42 42.41 10.96
N TYR A 18 -45.68 42.13 11.29
CA TYR A 18 -46.81 42.20 10.39
C TYR A 18 -47.30 43.66 10.28
N VAL A 19 -47.50 44.16 9.05
CA VAL A 19 -48.34 45.33 8.77
C VAL A 19 -49.29 44.96 7.63
N LEU A 20 -50.58 45.19 7.88
CA LEU A 20 -51.73 44.94 7.01
C LEU A 20 -52.03 46.18 6.14
N LEU A 21 -52.31 45.96 4.85
CA LEU A 21 -53.47 46.42 4.05
C LEU A 21 -53.18 46.93 2.62
N ALA A 22 -54.09 46.52 1.73
CA ALA A 22 -54.53 47.12 0.46
C ALA A 22 -53.89 46.65 -0.88
N GLY A 23 -54.44 45.55 -1.42
CA GLY A 23 -55.00 45.48 -2.78
C GLY A 23 -54.12 45.69 -4.02
N CYS A 24 -53.73 44.60 -4.70
CA CYS A 24 -53.81 44.49 -6.17
C CYS A 24 -53.48 43.06 -6.68
N LEU A 25 -54.47 42.45 -7.35
CA LEU A 25 -54.44 41.48 -8.46
C LEU A 25 -53.15 40.68 -8.80
N LEU A 26 -53.21 39.38 -8.51
CA LEU A 26 -52.83 38.18 -9.31
C LEU A 26 -51.75 38.28 -10.43
N LEU A 27 -50.60 37.64 -10.16
CA LEU A 27 -49.82 36.79 -11.10
C LEU A 27 -48.87 35.91 -10.26
N PRO A 28 -48.85 34.56 -10.40
CA PRO A 28 -47.95 33.73 -9.61
C PRO A 28 -46.55 33.78 -10.23
N MET A 29 -45.64 34.54 -9.61
CA MET A 29 -44.20 34.43 -9.90
C MET A 29 -43.70 33.09 -9.36
N LEU A 30 -43.30 32.22 -10.29
CA LEU A 30 -42.60 30.98 -10.02
C LEU A 30 -41.25 31.29 -9.38
N THR A 31 -41.16 31.30 -8.05
CA THR A 31 -39.87 31.35 -7.36
C THR A 31 -39.22 29.97 -7.43
N VAL A 32 -38.36 29.78 -8.43
CA VAL A 32 -37.40 28.67 -8.43
C VAL A 32 -36.42 28.94 -7.29
N THR A 33 -36.64 28.31 -6.14
CA THR A 33 -35.64 28.23 -5.09
C THR A 33 -34.53 27.33 -5.59
N LEU A 34 -33.45 27.94 -6.07
CA LEU A 34 -32.14 27.30 -6.25
C LEU A 34 -31.70 26.80 -4.87
N THR A 35 -32.05 25.55 -4.55
CA THR A 35 -31.35 24.80 -3.52
C THR A 35 -29.94 24.65 -4.01
N THR A 36 -29.03 25.50 -3.52
CA THR A 36 -27.60 25.23 -3.49
C THR A 36 -27.44 23.88 -2.83
N GLY A 37 -27.37 22.84 -3.67
CA GLY A 37 -26.92 21.54 -3.23
C GLY A 37 -25.58 21.75 -2.55
N CYS A 38 -25.44 21.22 -1.35
CA CYS A 38 -24.13 21.01 -0.75
C CYS A 38 -23.38 20.07 -1.71
N ILE A 39 -22.69 20.64 -2.68
CA ILE A 39 -21.59 19.99 -3.37
C ILE A 39 -20.65 19.64 -2.22
N GLY A 40 -20.55 18.33 -1.93
CA GLY A 40 -19.58 17.81 -0.98
C GLY A 40 -18.24 18.47 -1.27
N GLN A 41 -17.54 18.89 -0.22
CA GLN A 41 -16.21 19.47 -0.37
C GLN A 41 -15.39 18.56 -1.27
N ALA A 42 -15.20 18.98 -2.53
CA ALA A 42 -14.22 18.37 -3.39
C ALA A 42 -12.91 18.55 -2.64
N HIS A 43 -12.39 17.47 -2.04
CA HIS A 43 -11.05 17.44 -1.49
C HIS A 43 -10.16 17.86 -2.65
N ARG A 44 -9.71 19.12 -2.62
CA ARG A 44 -8.88 19.67 -3.66
C ARG A 44 -7.53 18.99 -3.44
N GLN A 45 -7.34 17.89 -4.15
CA GLN A 45 -6.17 17.03 -4.01
C GLN A 45 -4.91 17.89 -4.17
N PRO A 46 -3.87 17.69 -3.33
CA PRO A 46 -2.70 18.54 -3.33
C PRO A 46 -2.08 18.65 -4.72
N THR A 47 -1.70 19.87 -5.12
CA THR A 47 -1.08 20.10 -6.44
C THR A 47 0.24 19.35 -6.57
N GLY A 48 0.44 18.64 -7.69
CA GLY A 48 1.68 17.92 -8.00
C GLY A 48 1.74 16.47 -7.49
N MET A 49 0.62 15.92 -7.02
CA MET A 49 0.50 14.49 -6.76
C MET A 49 0.13 13.72 -8.03
N PHE A 50 0.64 12.50 -8.17
CA PHE A 50 0.22 11.58 -9.21
C PHE A 50 -1.04 10.83 -8.78
N ARG A 51 -2.10 10.85 -9.59
CA ARG A 51 -3.40 10.29 -9.24
C ARG A 51 -3.68 9.06 -10.09
N MET A 52 -3.99 7.95 -9.44
CA MET A 52 -4.29 6.70 -10.14
C MET A 52 -5.51 6.01 -9.54
N ASN A 53 -6.16 5.18 -10.36
CA ASN A 53 -7.17 4.26 -9.88
C ASN A 53 -6.52 2.97 -9.35
N LEU A 54 -6.85 2.60 -8.11
CA LEU A 54 -6.48 1.35 -7.44
C LEU A 54 -7.55 0.25 -7.61
N GLY A 55 -8.74 0.63 -8.09
CA GLY A 55 -9.87 -0.26 -8.33
C GLY A 55 -10.70 -0.48 -7.06
N THR A 56 -10.13 -1.17 -6.08
CA THR A 56 -10.82 -1.53 -4.82
C THR A 56 -9.95 -1.30 -3.60
N GLU A 57 -10.54 -1.45 -2.43
CA GLU A 57 -9.83 -1.56 -1.15
C GLU A 57 -8.84 -2.77 -1.19
N PRO A 58 -7.57 -2.58 -0.80
CA PRO A 58 -6.66 -3.70 -0.60
C PRO A 58 -7.05 -4.49 0.66
N PRO A 59 -7.25 -5.82 0.60
CA PRO A 59 -7.65 -6.61 1.76
C PRO A 59 -6.67 -6.57 2.94
N SER A 60 -5.37 -6.43 2.68
CA SER A 60 -4.35 -6.34 3.73
C SER A 60 -3.02 -5.83 3.17
N LEU A 61 -2.29 -5.04 3.97
CA LEU A 61 -0.90 -4.68 3.68
C LEU A 61 0.11 -5.54 4.48
N ASP A 62 -0.34 -6.58 5.19
CA ASP A 62 0.56 -7.51 5.90
C ASP A 62 1.22 -8.46 4.88
N PRO A 63 2.56 -8.45 4.75
CA PRO A 63 3.27 -9.36 3.85
C PRO A 63 2.89 -10.85 3.97
N VAL A 64 2.40 -11.29 5.13
CA VAL A 64 1.96 -12.68 5.37
C VAL A 64 0.64 -13.01 4.66
N GLU A 65 -0.25 -12.04 4.51
CA GLU A 65 -1.65 -12.23 4.07
C GLU A 65 -1.89 -11.80 2.61
N ILE A 66 -0.94 -11.07 2.00
CA ILE A 66 -1.10 -10.54 0.64
C ILE A 66 -1.28 -11.65 -0.39
N ILE A 67 -2.42 -11.62 -1.10
CA ILE A 67 -2.71 -12.56 -2.18
C ILE A 67 -3.21 -11.95 -3.49
N ASP A 68 -3.40 -10.63 -3.52
CA ASP A 68 -4.05 -9.90 -4.59
C ASP A 68 -3.18 -8.77 -5.13
N LEU A 69 -3.43 -8.34 -6.37
CA LEU A 69 -2.63 -7.30 -7.02
C LEU A 69 -2.84 -5.90 -6.44
N VAL A 70 -3.96 -5.64 -5.78
CA VAL A 70 -4.29 -4.33 -5.20
C VAL A 70 -3.35 -4.06 -4.02
N SER A 71 -3.27 -5.02 -3.10
CA SER A 71 -2.35 -4.99 -1.96
C SER A 71 -0.88 -4.94 -2.43
N VAL A 72 -0.53 -5.73 -3.45
CA VAL A 72 0.83 -5.72 -4.04
C VAL A 72 1.19 -4.35 -4.60
N THR A 73 0.25 -3.68 -5.28
CA THR A 73 0.45 -2.34 -5.87
C THR A 73 0.85 -1.33 -4.81
N VAL A 74 0.16 -1.33 -3.67
CA VAL A 74 0.44 -0.44 -2.54
C VAL A 74 1.74 -0.83 -1.84
N VAL A 75 1.89 -2.10 -1.44
CA VAL A 75 3.02 -2.57 -0.62
C VAL A 75 4.36 -2.39 -1.35
N TYR A 76 4.41 -2.55 -2.67
CA TYR A 76 5.64 -2.28 -3.41
C TYR A 76 6.08 -0.81 -3.41
N GLN A 77 5.19 0.14 -3.09
CA GLN A 77 5.57 1.55 -2.93
C GLN A 77 6.15 1.84 -1.54
N VAL A 78 5.66 1.14 -0.51
CA VAL A 78 5.98 1.44 0.90
C VAL A 78 6.95 0.46 1.55
N MET A 79 7.22 -0.68 0.92
CA MET A 79 8.17 -1.68 1.39
C MET A 79 9.09 -2.20 0.28
N LYS A 80 10.28 -2.67 0.65
CA LYS A 80 11.25 -3.34 -0.23
C LYS A 80 11.90 -4.54 0.47
N GLY A 81 12.13 -5.59 -0.30
CA GLY A 81 12.74 -6.84 0.16
C GLY A 81 14.25 -6.86 0.02
N LEU A 82 14.84 -8.05 0.00
CA LEU A 82 16.26 -8.23 -0.24
C LEU A 82 16.62 -7.88 -1.69
N THR A 83 15.79 -8.30 -2.64
CA THR A 83 15.95 -8.03 -4.08
C THR A 83 14.73 -7.31 -4.65
N ARG A 84 14.84 -6.85 -5.90
CA ARG A 84 13.76 -6.22 -6.66
C ARG A 84 13.93 -6.46 -8.15
N TYR A 85 12.84 -6.32 -8.90
CA TYR A 85 12.89 -6.20 -10.35
C TYR A 85 13.31 -4.79 -10.78
N THR A 86 14.10 -4.71 -11.85
CA THR A 86 14.29 -3.48 -12.65
C THR A 86 13.17 -3.36 -13.69
N ASP A 87 13.05 -2.20 -14.33
CA ASP A 87 12.13 -1.97 -15.46
C ASP A 87 12.32 -2.95 -16.63
N HIS A 88 13.52 -3.54 -16.77
CA HIS A 88 13.83 -4.59 -17.74
C HIS A 88 13.65 -6.02 -17.22
N GLN A 89 12.84 -6.22 -16.17
CA GLN A 89 12.54 -7.52 -15.54
C GLN A 89 13.76 -8.31 -15.04
N ARG A 90 14.88 -7.64 -14.76
CA ARG A 90 16.06 -8.26 -14.15
C ARG A 90 16.01 -8.15 -12.63
N ILE A 91 16.52 -9.17 -11.94
CA ILE A 91 16.67 -9.13 -10.50
C ILE A 91 17.96 -8.39 -10.12
N VAL A 92 17.81 -7.40 -9.23
CA VAL A 92 18.92 -6.65 -8.61
C VAL A 92 18.71 -6.57 -7.10
N GLY A 93 19.74 -6.17 -6.36
CA GLY A 93 19.64 -5.93 -4.92
C GLY A 93 18.74 -4.74 -4.58
N ALA A 94 17.90 -4.90 -3.55
CA ALA A 94 17.17 -3.83 -2.90
C ALA A 94 17.83 -3.54 -1.54
N TYR A 95 17.39 -4.18 -0.45
CA TYR A 95 18.08 -4.07 0.84
C TYR A 95 19.34 -4.92 0.93
N ALA A 96 19.49 -5.97 0.10
CA ALA A 96 20.77 -6.63 -0.09
C ALA A 96 21.65 -5.77 -1.02
N SER A 97 22.79 -5.31 -0.51
CA SER A 97 23.82 -4.62 -1.29
C SER A 97 24.60 -5.57 -2.20
N SER A 98 24.80 -6.81 -1.74
CA SER A 98 25.39 -7.92 -2.48
C SER A 98 24.94 -9.24 -1.86
N TRP A 99 25.26 -10.35 -2.53
CA TRP A 99 25.16 -11.68 -1.95
C TRP A 99 26.23 -12.63 -2.51
N ASP A 100 26.65 -13.57 -1.69
CA ASP A 100 27.51 -14.68 -2.11
C ASP A 100 26.68 -15.93 -2.33
N VAL A 101 27.05 -16.75 -3.32
CA VAL A 101 26.44 -18.06 -3.59
C VAL A 101 27.51 -19.13 -3.47
N SER A 102 27.24 -20.18 -2.68
CA SER A 102 28.16 -21.31 -2.56
C SER A 102 28.33 -22.05 -3.89
N PRO A 103 29.45 -22.78 -4.10
CA PRO A 103 29.69 -23.51 -5.34
C PRO A 103 28.62 -24.54 -5.72
N ASP A 104 27.92 -25.10 -4.72
CA ASP A 104 26.82 -26.05 -4.92
C ASP A 104 25.46 -25.36 -5.18
N GLY A 105 25.40 -24.02 -5.16
CA GLY A 105 24.20 -23.23 -5.41
C GLY A 105 23.16 -23.27 -4.30
N LYS A 106 23.50 -23.77 -3.11
CA LYS A 106 22.54 -23.99 -2.00
C LYS A 106 22.64 -22.97 -0.88
N THR A 107 23.77 -22.30 -0.68
CA THR A 107 23.91 -21.30 0.38
C THR A 107 23.99 -19.91 -0.24
N TYR A 108 23.08 -19.04 0.18
CA TYR A 108 23.10 -17.61 -0.13
C TYR A 108 23.46 -16.83 1.14
N THR A 109 24.39 -15.90 1.03
CA THR A 109 24.72 -14.97 2.13
C THR A 109 24.47 -13.56 1.65
N PHE A 110 23.37 -12.94 2.12
CA PHE A 110 22.99 -11.58 1.77
C PHE A 110 23.66 -10.58 2.71
N HIS A 111 24.27 -9.55 2.14
CA HIS A 111 24.90 -8.44 2.87
C HIS A 111 24.00 -7.20 2.77
N LEU A 112 23.38 -6.81 3.88
CA LEU A 112 22.42 -5.73 3.92
C LEU A 112 23.07 -4.35 3.87
N ARG A 113 22.34 -3.39 3.30
CA ARG A 113 22.73 -1.98 3.29
C ARG A 113 22.69 -1.38 4.69
N ARG A 114 23.84 -0.87 5.16
CA ARG A 114 23.97 -0.26 6.49
C ARG A 114 23.28 1.10 6.63
N ASN A 115 23.02 1.78 5.51
CA ASN A 115 22.27 3.04 5.49
C ASN A 115 20.76 2.83 5.26
N GLY A 116 20.31 1.58 5.17
CA GLY A 116 18.89 1.27 5.05
C GLY A 116 18.17 1.40 6.40
N VAL A 117 17.14 2.24 6.44
CA VAL A 117 16.33 2.48 7.63
C VAL A 117 14.84 2.34 7.33
N TRP A 118 14.10 1.95 8.35
CA TRP A 118 12.65 2.08 8.42
C TRP A 118 12.25 3.56 8.46
N SER A 119 11.00 3.86 8.13
CA SER A 119 10.49 5.24 8.10
C SER A 119 10.50 5.95 9.45
N ASP A 120 10.57 5.21 10.56
CA ASP A 120 10.77 5.72 11.92
C ASP A 120 12.25 5.93 12.29
N GLY A 121 13.17 5.74 11.34
CA GLY A 121 14.60 5.94 11.48
C GLY A 121 15.37 4.76 12.07
N LYS A 122 14.69 3.66 12.47
CA LYS A 122 15.41 2.47 12.95
C LYS A 122 16.12 1.76 11.79
N PRO A 123 17.31 1.18 11.99
CA PRO A 123 17.98 0.39 10.96
C PRO A 123 17.13 -0.82 10.52
N VAL A 124 17.14 -1.13 9.22
CA VAL A 124 16.61 -2.40 8.72
C VAL A 124 17.69 -3.46 8.88
N VAL A 125 17.39 -4.51 9.65
CA VAL A 125 18.37 -5.55 10.02
C VAL A 125 17.96 -6.95 9.56
N ALA A 126 18.90 -7.88 9.53
CA ALA A 126 18.66 -9.28 9.14
C ALA A 126 17.63 -9.96 10.04
N GLY A 127 17.52 -9.51 11.30
CA GLY A 127 16.48 -9.94 12.23
C GLY A 127 15.05 -9.66 11.76
N ASP A 128 14.82 -8.56 11.02
CA ASP A 128 13.49 -8.21 10.52
C ASP A 128 13.03 -9.19 9.42
N PHE A 129 13.95 -9.62 8.56
CA PHE A 129 13.70 -10.66 7.55
C PHE A 129 13.48 -12.03 8.19
N LEU A 130 14.35 -12.40 9.14
CA LEU A 130 14.25 -13.67 9.86
C LEU A 130 12.89 -13.79 10.58
N TYR A 131 12.46 -12.72 11.25
CA TYR A 131 11.18 -12.66 11.94
C TYR A 131 10.00 -12.73 10.96
N GLY A 132 10.03 -11.96 9.87
CA GLY A 132 8.97 -12.00 8.85
C GLY A 132 8.81 -13.39 8.24
N TRP A 133 9.91 -14.05 7.89
CA TRP A 133 9.87 -15.41 7.32
C TRP A 133 9.42 -16.44 8.35
N GLN A 134 9.74 -16.24 9.64
CA GLN A 134 9.16 -17.05 10.72
C GLN A 134 7.65 -16.90 10.80
N ARG A 135 7.11 -15.68 10.68
CA ARG A 135 5.65 -15.45 10.66
C ARG A 135 5.00 -16.17 9.48
N VAL A 136 5.59 -16.08 8.29
CA VAL A 136 5.09 -16.76 7.08
C VAL A 136 5.08 -18.28 7.26
N LEU A 137 6.13 -18.83 7.86
CA LEU A 137 6.27 -20.28 8.03
C LEU A 137 5.58 -20.84 9.29
N ASP A 138 4.95 -20.00 10.11
CA ASP A 138 4.22 -20.40 11.31
C ASP A 138 3.01 -21.28 10.93
N PRO A 139 2.98 -22.57 11.34
CA PRO A 139 1.88 -23.48 10.99
C PRO A 139 0.49 -22.99 11.41
N LYS A 140 0.42 -22.15 12.45
CA LYS A 140 -0.84 -21.63 12.96
C LYS A 140 -1.42 -20.50 12.12
N ARG A 141 -0.58 -19.79 11.35
CA ARG A 141 -1.01 -18.69 10.48
C ARG A 141 -1.54 -19.19 9.16
N GLY A 142 -0.95 -20.24 8.61
CA GLY A 142 -1.40 -20.81 7.34
C GLY A 142 -1.22 -19.84 6.16
N ALA A 143 -0.14 -19.07 6.16
CA ALA A 143 0.11 -18.03 5.16
C ALA A 143 -0.04 -18.58 3.72
N PRO A 144 -0.91 -18.00 2.88
CA PRO A 144 -1.25 -18.58 1.57
C PRO A 144 -0.04 -18.80 0.65
N TYR A 145 0.96 -17.92 0.74
CA TYR A 145 2.18 -17.97 -0.07
C TYR A 145 3.40 -18.58 0.65
N ALA A 146 3.21 -19.25 1.79
CA ALA A 146 4.31 -19.90 2.53
C ALA A 146 5.14 -20.86 1.68
N PHE A 147 4.52 -21.49 0.68
CA PHE A 147 5.17 -22.43 -0.22
C PHE A 147 6.36 -21.83 -1.00
N LEU A 148 6.41 -20.51 -1.19
CA LEU A 148 7.55 -19.84 -1.82
C LEU A 148 8.83 -20.01 -0.98
N LEU A 149 8.71 -20.04 0.35
CA LEU A 149 9.81 -20.25 1.27
C LEU A 149 10.18 -21.73 1.44
N PHE A 150 9.44 -22.69 0.88
CA PHE A 150 9.80 -24.11 0.93
C PHE A 150 11.07 -24.44 0.13
N THR A 151 11.57 -23.48 -0.65
CA THR A 151 12.93 -23.55 -1.23
C THR A 151 14.02 -23.58 -0.16
N ILE A 152 13.77 -23.03 1.02
CA ILE A 152 14.67 -23.02 2.17
C ILE A 152 14.65 -24.40 2.85
N LYS A 153 15.83 -24.89 3.21
CA LYS A 153 15.99 -26.16 3.91
C LYS A 153 15.10 -26.20 5.16
N ASN A 154 14.39 -27.31 5.34
CA ASN A 154 13.50 -27.58 6.49
C ASN A 154 12.29 -26.64 6.63
N ALA A 155 12.07 -25.67 5.73
CA ALA A 155 10.95 -24.74 5.83
C ALA A 155 9.59 -25.42 5.66
N GLU A 156 9.45 -26.31 4.68
CA GLU A 156 8.21 -27.08 4.47
C GLU A 156 7.88 -27.99 5.66
N ALA A 157 8.88 -28.71 6.17
CA ALA A 157 8.71 -29.59 7.33
C ALA A 157 8.32 -28.80 8.60
N TYR A 158 8.89 -27.62 8.80
CA TYR A 158 8.47 -26.73 9.89
C TYR A 158 7.03 -26.25 9.70
N TYR A 159 6.68 -25.76 8.51
CA TYR A 159 5.32 -25.30 8.19
C TYR A 159 4.25 -26.38 8.35
N LYS A 160 4.58 -27.64 8.03
CA LYS A 160 3.69 -28.80 8.22
C LYS A 160 3.62 -29.29 9.67
N GLY A 161 4.40 -28.72 10.59
CA GLY A 161 4.48 -29.14 11.98
C GLY A 161 5.28 -30.43 12.21
N GLU A 162 6.00 -30.93 11.20
CA GLU A 162 6.92 -32.08 11.31
C GLU A 162 8.19 -31.69 12.08
N LEU A 163 8.58 -30.41 12.01
CA LEU A 163 9.61 -29.80 12.85
C LEU A 163 8.98 -28.74 13.76
N SER A 164 9.29 -28.80 15.06
CA SER A 164 8.72 -27.88 16.05
C SER A 164 9.53 -26.60 16.27
N THR A 165 10.79 -26.58 15.84
CA THR A 165 11.74 -25.50 16.18
C THR A 165 12.20 -24.74 14.94
N PHE A 166 11.87 -23.45 14.87
CA PHE A 166 12.21 -22.60 13.72
C PHE A 166 13.73 -22.47 13.50
N SER A 167 14.55 -22.59 14.54
CA SER A 167 16.03 -22.54 14.42
C SER A 167 16.63 -23.67 13.58
N GLN A 168 15.84 -24.70 13.24
CA GLN A 168 16.23 -25.78 12.33
C GLN A 168 15.94 -25.44 10.85
N VAL A 169 15.14 -24.41 10.57
CA VAL A 169 14.93 -23.86 9.23
C VAL A 169 16.25 -23.23 8.77
N GLY A 170 16.58 -23.42 7.49
CA GLY A 170 17.83 -22.97 6.88
C GLY A 170 17.94 -21.45 6.69
N VAL A 171 17.54 -20.63 7.66
CA VAL A 171 17.71 -19.18 7.63
C VAL A 171 18.25 -18.69 8.98
N LYS A 172 19.30 -17.86 8.94
CA LYS A 172 19.93 -17.29 10.13
C LYS A 172 20.40 -15.88 9.87
N ALA A 173 20.10 -14.96 10.79
CA ALA A 173 20.85 -13.72 10.91
C ALA A 173 22.18 -14.04 11.60
N LEU A 174 23.31 -13.87 10.89
CA LEU A 174 24.64 -14.08 11.47
C LEU A 174 25.06 -12.87 12.31
N ASP A 175 24.62 -11.69 11.89
CA ASP A 175 24.70 -10.40 12.57
C ASP A 175 23.59 -9.50 12.03
N ASP A 176 23.53 -8.23 12.47
CA ASP A 176 22.50 -7.27 12.07
C ASP A 176 22.41 -7.03 10.56
N TYR A 177 23.49 -7.24 9.80
CA TYR A 177 23.56 -6.92 8.37
C TYR A 177 23.93 -8.11 7.50
N THR A 178 23.94 -9.33 8.05
CA THR A 178 24.28 -10.55 7.30
C THR A 178 23.20 -11.61 7.50
N LEU A 179 22.45 -11.92 6.44
CA LEU A 179 21.43 -12.98 6.43
C LEU A 179 21.94 -14.18 5.61
N ARG A 180 22.11 -15.33 6.26
CA ARG A 180 22.51 -16.57 5.60
C ARG A 180 21.30 -17.48 5.40
N VAL A 181 21.12 -17.98 4.18
CA VAL A 181 20.05 -18.88 3.77
C VAL A 181 20.63 -20.15 3.16
N GLU A 182 20.22 -21.31 3.64
CA GLU A 182 20.52 -22.63 3.10
C GLU A 182 19.26 -23.20 2.44
N LEU A 183 19.33 -23.47 1.14
CA LEU A 183 18.26 -24.04 0.34
C LEU A 183 18.24 -25.57 0.45
N ALA A 184 17.06 -26.17 0.29
CA ALA A 184 16.90 -27.62 0.25
C ALA A 184 17.64 -28.25 -0.94
N LYS A 185 17.68 -27.53 -2.07
CA LYS A 185 18.42 -27.85 -3.30
C LYS A 185 18.68 -26.55 -4.08
N PRO A 186 19.47 -26.56 -5.16
CA PRO A 186 19.67 -25.35 -5.97
C PRO A 186 18.35 -24.95 -6.65
N TYR A 187 17.92 -23.71 -6.43
CA TYR A 187 16.75 -23.12 -7.07
C TYR A 187 17.17 -21.87 -7.84
N ALA A 188 17.16 -21.96 -9.18
CA ALA A 188 17.58 -20.87 -10.06
C ALA A 188 16.74 -19.59 -9.91
N TYR A 189 15.50 -19.74 -9.42
CA TYR A 189 14.55 -18.65 -9.21
C TYR A 189 14.54 -18.11 -7.77
N PHE A 190 15.49 -18.50 -6.90
CA PHE A 190 15.46 -18.10 -5.49
C PHE A 190 15.53 -16.58 -5.30
N LEU A 191 16.36 -15.88 -6.08
CA LEU A 191 16.48 -14.43 -5.99
C LEU A 191 15.21 -13.69 -6.44
N GLN A 192 14.38 -14.30 -7.30
CA GLN A 192 13.07 -13.80 -7.70
C GLN A 192 12.07 -13.90 -6.54
N ILE A 193 12.12 -14.99 -5.77
CA ILE A 193 11.29 -15.14 -4.56
C ILE A 193 11.62 -14.02 -3.56
N MET A 194 12.90 -13.63 -3.43
CA MET A 194 13.36 -12.56 -2.53
C MET A 194 12.88 -11.14 -2.93
N ALA A 195 12.24 -11.00 -4.09
CA ALA A 195 11.57 -9.79 -4.54
C ALA A 195 10.04 -9.84 -4.32
N PHE A 196 9.51 -10.98 -3.87
CA PHE A 196 8.08 -11.19 -3.69
C PHE A 196 7.61 -10.66 -2.32
N PRO A 197 6.39 -10.09 -2.20
CA PRO A 197 5.93 -9.43 -0.98
C PRO A 197 5.97 -10.31 0.26
N THR A 198 5.68 -11.61 0.14
CA THR A 198 5.77 -12.58 1.25
C THR A 198 7.15 -12.63 1.92
N THR A 199 8.20 -12.18 1.24
CA THR A 199 9.58 -12.22 1.77
C THR A 199 10.08 -10.88 2.32
N LEU A 200 9.22 -9.85 2.34
CA LEU A 200 9.53 -8.55 2.90
C LEU A 200 9.90 -8.63 4.39
N PRO A 201 10.81 -7.74 4.86
CA PRO A 201 11.14 -7.68 6.27
C PRO A 201 9.95 -7.18 7.08
N GLN A 202 9.86 -7.54 8.36
CA GLN A 202 8.72 -7.18 9.20
C GLN A 202 9.15 -6.75 10.60
N ARG A 203 8.50 -5.70 11.12
CA ARG A 203 8.82 -5.08 12.42
C ARG A 203 8.11 -5.76 13.58
N ARG A 204 8.83 -6.65 14.25
CA ARG A 204 8.33 -7.40 15.42
C ARG A 204 7.73 -6.50 16.51
N ASP A 205 8.39 -5.41 16.85
CA ASP A 205 7.96 -4.49 17.90
C ASP A 205 6.62 -3.81 17.58
N LEU A 206 6.33 -3.55 16.30
CA LEU A 206 5.07 -2.96 15.87
C LEU A 206 3.95 -3.99 15.83
N ILE A 207 4.24 -5.19 15.32
CA ILE A 207 3.29 -6.30 15.24
C ILE A 207 2.88 -6.76 16.64
N GLU A 208 3.83 -6.90 17.57
CA GLU A 208 3.53 -7.25 18.97
C GLU A 208 2.73 -6.16 19.69
N ARG A 209 2.94 -4.88 19.32
CA ARG A 209 2.26 -3.74 19.95
C ARG A 209 0.85 -3.50 19.41
N TRP A 210 0.67 -3.58 18.10
CA TRP A 210 -0.55 -3.17 17.41
C TRP A 210 -1.39 -4.33 16.88
N GLY A 211 -0.88 -5.56 16.94
CA GLY A 211 -1.55 -6.73 16.39
C GLY A 211 -1.79 -6.53 14.89
N GLU A 212 -2.98 -6.87 14.42
CA GLU A 212 -3.39 -6.70 13.02
C GLU A 212 -3.37 -5.23 12.57
N ARG A 213 -3.62 -4.28 13.47
CA ARG A 213 -3.64 -2.85 13.14
C ARG A 213 -2.27 -2.26 12.80
N PHE A 214 -1.18 -3.03 12.86
CA PHE A 214 0.14 -2.53 12.46
C PHE A 214 0.19 -2.12 10.98
N THR A 215 -0.77 -2.58 10.17
CA THR A 215 -0.90 -2.22 8.75
C THR A 215 -1.61 -0.88 8.52
N GLU A 216 -2.27 -0.32 9.54
CA GLU A 216 -3.01 0.93 9.44
C GLU A 216 -2.08 2.14 9.28
N ALA A 217 -2.53 3.19 8.59
CA ALA A 217 -1.69 4.36 8.27
C ALA A 217 -1.06 5.02 9.51
N ASP A 218 -1.75 5.02 10.67
CA ASP A 218 -1.24 5.58 11.92
C ASP A 218 -0.18 4.72 12.63
N HIS A 219 0.01 3.48 12.18
CA HIS A 219 0.92 2.50 12.78
C HIS A 219 1.94 1.90 11.80
N PHE A 220 1.70 2.07 10.50
CA PHE A 220 2.53 1.50 9.44
C PHE A 220 3.92 2.12 9.43
N VAL A 221 4.94 1.27 9.48
CA VAL A 221 6.33 1.67 9.29
C VAL A 221 6.90 0.87 8.15
N GLY A 222 7.14 1.57 7.05
CA GLY A 222 7.68 1.01 5.81
C GLY A 222 9.18 1.23 5.67
N ASN A 223 9.78 0.61 4.67
CA ASN A 223 11.19 0.76 4.31
C ASN A 223 11.37 1.09 2.81
N GLY A 224 10.28 1.48 2.14
CA GLY A 224 10.23 1.82 0.71
C GLY A 224 10.38 3.31 0.41
N PRO A 225 10.29 3.68 -0.89
CA PRO A 225 10.43 5.05 -1.37
C PRO A 225 9.27 5.98 -0.98
N TYR A 226 8.10 5.43 -0.64
CA TYR A 226 6.97 6.19 -0.12
C TYR A 226 6.60 5.76 1.29
N LEU A 227 5.90 6.66 2.00
CA LEU A 227 5.22 6.42 3.26
C LEU A 227 3.72 6.28 3.00
N LEU A 228 3.06 5.39 3.75
CA LEU A 228 1.61 5.38 3.85
C LEU A 228 1.20 6.57 4.74
N GLU A 229 0.69 7.63 4.13
CA GLU A 229 0.29 8.85 4.85
C GLU A 229 -1.15 8.76 5.35
N GLU A 230 -2.04 8.28 4.49
CA GLU A 230 -3.46 8.16 4.78
C GLU A 230 -3.98 6.89 4.11
N TRP A 231 -4.90 6.22 4.82
CA TRP A 231 -5.73 5.17 4.27
C TRP A 231 -7.15 5.42 4.76
N THR A 232 -7.96 6.01 3.88
CA THR A 232 -9.40 6.15 4.11
C THR A 232 -10.07 4.96 3.44
N HIS A 233 -10.38 3.93 4.25
CA HIS A 233 -10.90 2.65 3.77
C HIS A 233 -12.09 2.83 2.82
N ASP A 234 -12.09 2.06 1.74
CA ASP A 234 -13.07 2.09 0.65
C ASP A 234 -13.11 3.41 -0.17
N GLU A 235 -12.21 4.36 0.08
CA GLU A 235 -12.14 5.65 -0.62
C GLU A 235 -10.78 5.86 -1.31
N GLN A 236 -9.70 5.97 -0.54
CA GLN A 236 -8.38 6.31 -1.07
C GLN A 236 -7.22 5.90 -0.17
N ILE A 237 -6.05 5.74 -0.78
CA ILE A 237 -4.75 5.69 -0.12
C ILE A 237 -3.89 6.87 -0.61
N VAL A 238 -3.28 7.59 0.33
CA VAL A 238 -2.35 8.68 0.05
C VAL A 238 -0.95 8.26 0.44
N LEU A 239 -0.02 8.35 -0.52
CA LEU A 239 1.39 8.08 -0.31
C LEU A 239 2.21 9.35 -0.46
N LYS A 240 3.16 9.59 0.45
CA LYS A 240 4.11 10.71 0.35
C LYS A 240 5.55 10.22 0.23
N PRO A 241 6.47 10.98 -0.39
CA PRO A 241 7.87 10.58 -0.47
C PRO A 241 8.46 10.28 0.93
N ASN A 242 9.20 9.19 1.05
CA ASN A 242 9.89 8.82 2.28
C ASN A 242 11.27 9.53 2.33
N PRO A 243 11.46 10.54 3.21
CA PRO A 243 12.73 11.27 3.27
C PRO A 243 13.89 10.42 3.83
N THR A 244 13.58 9.28 4.46
CA THR A 244 14.59 8.36 5.03
C THR A 244 15.02 7.26 4.05
N TYR A 245 14.40 7.19 2.86
CA TYR A 245 14.75 6.18 1.88
C TYR A 245 16.18 6.41 1.35
N PHE A 246 16.96 5.34 1.31
CA PHE A 246 18.41 5.42 1.08
C PHE A 246 18.82 5.58 -0.39
N GLU A 247 17.92 5.26 -1.34
CA GLU A 247 18.12 5.57 -2.77
C GLU A 247 17.55 6.95 -3.09
N THR A 248 17.54 7.32 -4.38
CA THR A 248 16.93 8.57 -4.84
C THR A 248 15.45 8.61 -4.45
N PRO A 249 15.01 9.62 -3.67
CA PRO A 249 13.60 9.77 -3.33
C PRO A 249 12.73 10.02 -4.59
N PRO A 250 11.44 9.67 -4.53
CA PRO A 250 10.49 10.07 -5.57
C PRO A 250 10.54 11.57 -5.86
N GLN A 251 10.44 11.93 -7.14
CA GLN A 251 10.52 13.33 -7.59
C GLN A 251 9.16 14.04 -7.60
N ASN A 252 8.07 13.29 -7.47
CA ASN A 252 6.71 13.82 -7.35
C ASN A 252 6.39 14.17 -5.89
N ASN A 253 5.29 14.91 -5.66
CA ASN A 253 4.86 15.27 -4.31
C ASN A 253 4.15 14.12 -3.58
N GLY A 254 3.97 12.97 -4.24
CA GLY A 254 3.29 11.80 -3.71
C GLY A 254 2.33 11.19 -4.71
N VAL A 255 1.58 10.18 -4.25
CA VAL A 255 0.60 9.44 -5.04
C VAL A 255 -0.74 9.43 -4.30
N VAL A 256 -1.83 9.68 -5.02
CA VAL A 256 -3.20 9.43 -4.55
C VAL A 256 -3.75 8.25 -5.32
N MET A 257 -4.08 7.18 -4.60
CA MET A 257 -4.64 5.95 -5.12
C MET A 257 -6.13 5.91 -4.78
N LEU A 258 -6.99 6.30 -5.72
CA LEU A 258 -8.44 6.31 -5.54
C LEU A 258 -9.02 4.91 -5.78
N MET A 259 -10.00 4.51 -4.98
CA MET A 259 -10.68 3.22 -5.13
C MET A 259 -11.95 3.43 -5.96
N ILE A 260 -11.86 3.26 -7.28
CA ILE A 260 -12.97 3.47 -8.21
C ILE A 260 -13.28 2.15 -8.92
N PRO A 261 -14.25 1.36 -8.41
CA PRO A 261 -14.55 0.04 -8.96
C PRO A 261 -15.20 0.09 -10.35
N GLU A 262 -15.89 1.19 -10.67
CA GLU A 262 -16.66 1.33 -11.90
C GLU A 262 -15.79 1.85 -13.06
N PRO A 263 -15.52 1.05 -14.11
CA PRO A 263 -14.57 1.42 -15.16
C PRO A 263 -14.99 2.65 -15.97
N ASN A 264 -16.30 2.86 -16.16
CA ASN A 264 -16.80 4.04 -16.89
C ASN A 264 -16.51 5.33 -16.11
N THR A 265 -16.66 5.29 -14.78
CA THR A 265 -16.34 6.42 -13.89
C THR A 265 -14.86 6.71 -13.92
N SER A 266 -14.02 5.67 -13.81
CA SER A 266 -12.56 5.77 -13.92
C SER A 266 -12.11 6.42 -15.23
N LEU A 267 -12.65 5.98 -16.37
CA LEU A 267 -12.34 6.58 -17.67
C LEU A 267 -12.80 8.04 -17.77
N MET A 268 -14.00 8.36 -17.27
CA MET A 268 -14.50 9.74 -17.24
C MET A 268 -13.59 10.65 -16.41
N MET A 269 -13.14 10.18 -15.23
CA MET A 269 -12.22 10.92 -14.36
C MET A 269 -10.85 11.13 -15.01
N TYR A 270 -10.36 10.17 -15.78
CA TYR A 270 -9.15 10.36 -16.58
C TYR A 270 -9.35 11.41 -17.68
N GLU A 271 -10.46 11.32 -18.44
CA GLU A 271 -10.76 12.28 -19.50
C GLU A 271 -11.06 13.71 -18.96
N SER A 272 -11.51 13.85 -17.71
CA SER A 272 -11.69 15.13 -17.01
C SER A 272 -10.44 15.63 -16.27
N ASN A 273 -9.29 14.95 -16.42
CA ASN A 273 -8.03 15.30 -15.75
C ASN A 273 -8.10 15.22 -14.21
N GLU A 274 -8.99 14.38 -13.68
CA GLU A 274 -9.09 14.01 -12.26
C GLU A 274 -8.21 12.80 -11.91
N LEU A 275 -7.90 11.95 -12.88
CA LEU A 275 -6.88 10.88 -12.80
C LEU A 275 -5.75 11.14 -13.82
N ASP A 276 -4.53 10.75 -13.44
CA ASP A 276 -3.34 10.81 -14.31
C ASP A 276 -3.01 9.44 -14.94
N PHE A 277 -3.55 8.36 -14.38
CA PHE A 277 -3.34 7.00 -14.88
C PHE A 277 -4.54 6.09 -14.60
N VAL A 278 -4.88 5.29 -15.59
CA VAL A 278 -5.89 4.22 -15.51
C VAL A 278 -5.34 2.98 -16.21
N GLU A 279 -5.31 1.85 -15.51
CA GLU A 279 -4.86 0.60 -16.10
C GLU A 279 -6.00 -0.17 -16.80
N THR A 280 -5.62 -1.01 -17.77
CA THR A 280 -6.56 -1.67 -18.68
C THR A 280 -7.27 -2.89 -18.09
N GLU A 281 -6.77 -3.50 -17.02
CA GLU A 281 -7.28 -4.80 -16.55
C GLU A 281 -8.57 -4.63 -15.73
N SER A 282 -8.56 -3.75 -14.73
CA SER A 282 -9.71 -3.53 -13.84
C SER A 282 -10.44 -2.21 -14.11
N SER A 283 -9.76 -1.23 -14.71
CA SER A 283 -10.16 0.18 -14.59
C SER A 283 -10.60 0.85 -15.89
N LEU A 284 -10.58 0.14 -17.02
CA LEU A 284 -11.07 0.62 -18.33
C LEU A 284 -12.23 -0.23 -18.88
N PRO A 285 -13.30 0.39 -19.42
CA PRO A 285 -14.38 -0.36 -20.07
C PRO A 285 -13.87 -1.08 -21.31
N ILE A 286 -14.01 -2.40 -21.37
CA ILE A 286 -13.54 -3.23 -22.50
C ILE A 286 -14.06 -2.73 -23.86
N LYS A 287 -15.30 -2.23 -23.91
CA LYS A 287 -15.92 -1.69 -25.13
C LYS A 287 -15.21 -0.44 -25.66
N GLU A 288 -14.57 0.32 -24.79
CA GLU A 288 -13.87 1.56 -25.14
C GLU A 288 -12.43 1.31 -25.61
N VAL A 289 -11.83 0.15 -25.32
CA VAL A 289 -10.43 -0.16 -25.65
C VAL A 289 -10.11 0.06 -27.13
N ARG A 290 -11.03 -0.29 -28.04
CA ARG A 290 -10.83 -0.06 -29.48
C ARG A 290 -10.73 1.43 -29.81
N ARG A 291 -11.55 2.27 -29.18
CA ARG A 291 -11.50 3.73 -29.33
C ARG A 291 -10.23 4.28 -28.70
N LEU A 292 -9.85 3.81 -27.52
CA LEU A 292 -8.70 4.33 -26.77
C LEU A 292 -7.38 4.05 -27.46
N LYS A 293 -7.24 2.94 -28.20
CA LYS A 293 -6.04 2.61 -28.99
C LYS A 293 -5.59 3.69 -29.98
N SER A 294 -6.48 4.60 -30.40
CA SER A 294 -6.11 5.70 -31.30
C SER A 294 -5.60 6.94 -30.58
N ARG A 295 -5.68 7.00 -29.24
CA ARG A 295 -5.18 8.14 -28.47
C ARG A 295 -3.65 8.06 -28.32
N PRO A 296 -2.94 9.20 -28.34
CA PRO A 296 -1.48 9.24 -28.21
C PRO A 296 -0.98 8.85 -26.80
N ASP A 297 -1.84 8.93 -25.79
CA ASP A 297 -1.57 8.56 -24.40
C ASP A 297 -1.91 7.10 -24.09
N PHE A 298 -2.36 6.32 -25.09
CA PHE A 298 -2.59 4.90 -24.94
C PHE A 298 -1.26 4.13 -25.01
N HIS A 299 -0.93 3.46 -23.92
CA HIS A 299 0.25 2.59 -23.82
C HIS A 299 -0.20 1.14 -23.59
N GLN A 300 0.33 0.21 -24.40
CA GLN A 300 0.12 -1.22 -24.21
C GLN A 300 1.41 -1.87 -23.74
N ASN A 301 1.37 -2.49 -22.56
CA ASN A 301 2.46 -3.26 -22.01
C ASN A 301 2.01 -4.71 -21.79
N PRO A 302 2.85 -5.72 -22.12
CA PRO A 302 2.55 -7.10 -21.77
C PRO A 302 2.62 -7.28 -20.24
N LEU A 303 1.50 -7.68 -19.63
CA LEU A 303 1.41 -8.00 -18.20
C LEU A 303 2.10 -9.33 -17.85
N TYR A 304 2.04 -10.30 -18.77
CA TYR A 304 2.71 -11.60 -18.65
C TYR A 304 3.57 -11.82 -19.89
N ALA A 305 4.88 -12.05 -19.68
CA ALA A 305 5.75 -12.54 -20.75
C ALA A 305 5.52 -14.05 -20.89
N ILE A 306 4.74 -14.45 -21.88
CA ILE A 306 4.66 -15.83 -22.37
C ILE A 306 5.21 -15.84 -23.79
#